data_AF-A0A9N9K6K2-F1
#
_entry.id   AF-A0A9N9K6K2-F1
#
_cell.length_a   1.000
_cell.length_b   1.000
_cell.length_c   1.000
_cell.angle_alpha   90.00
_cell.angle_beta   90.00
_cell.angle_gamma   90.00
#
_symmetry.space_group_name_H-M   'P 1'
#
loop_
_entity.id
_entity.type
_entity.pdbx_description
1 polymer ?
#
loop_
_entity_poly.entity_id
_entity_poly.type
_entity_poly.pdbx_seq_one_letter_code
_entity_poly.pdbx_strand_id
1 'polypeptide(L)'
;MEVDEFLNILNENIIYEVPDDKVIEELVNIFSSEGTNKSSKMDNSDKLNNSIELLIISANAALKNLKSIRLFLLQQDEVNEQLKLVNSLEKFISKKKISSMAQTNID
;
A
#
# COMPACT_ATOMS: atom_id res chain seq x y z
N MET A 1 12.40 2.37 -36.31
CA MET A 1 13.10 1.31 -35.59
C MET A 1 12.94 1.68 -34.14
N GLU A 2 12.07 0.98 -33.42
CA GLU A 2 11.97 1.15 -31.96
C GLU A 2 13.32 0.72 -31.37
N VAL A 3 13.85 1.53 -30.46
CA VAL A 3 15.17 1.31 -29.85
C VAL A 3 14.88 0.91 -28.42
N ASP A 4 15.33 -0.29 -28.03
CA ASP A 4 15.15 -0.77 -26.68
C ASP A 4 15.93 0.13 -25.70
N GLU A 5 15.22 0.72 -24.75
CA GLU A 5 15.80 1.56 -23.71
C GLU A 5 16.03 0.76 -22.43
N PHE A 6 17.20 0.94 -21.81
CA PHE A 6 17.59 0.21 -20.60
C PHE A 6 18.03 1.18 -19.51
N LEU A 7 17.55 0.94 -18.29
CA LEU A 7 17.95 1.65 -17.08
C LEU A 7 19.03 0.84 -16.34
N ASN A 8 20.17 1.46 -16.11
CA ASN A 8 21.25 0.92 -15.29
C ASN A 8 21.41 1.75 -14.02
N ILE A 9 21.24 1.11 -12.86
CA ILE A 9 21.44 1.74 -11.55
C ILE A 9 22.82 1.33 -11.05
N LEU A 10 23.71 2.30 -10.85
CA LEU A 10 25.15 2.07 -10.62
C LEU A 10 25.50 1.14 -9.42
N ASN A 11 24.59 0.99 -8.45
CA ASN A 11 24.79 0.16 -7.27
C ASN A 11 24.11 -1.21 -7.37
N GLU A 12 23.48 -1.50 -8.50
CA GLU A 12 22.77 -2.75 -8.74
C GLU A 12 23.47 -3.52 -9.86
N ASN A 13 23.56 -4.84 -9.71
CA ASN A 13 24.10 -5.71 -10.75
C ASN A 13 22.99 -6.24 -11.67
N ILE A 14 21.99 -5.41 -11.94
CA ILE A 14 20.79 -5.75 -12.72
C ILE A 14 20.51 -4.58 -13.66
N ILE A 15 20.14 -4.90 -14.90
CA ILE A 15 19.73 -3.93 -15.92
C ILE A 15 18.23 -4.09 -16.13
N TYR A 16 17.50 -2.99 -16.09
CA TYR A 16 16.05 -2.98 -16.29
C TYR A 16 15.73 -2.53 -17.71
N GLU A 17 14.87 -3.27 -18.38
CA GLU A 17 14.25 -2.83 -19.63
C GLU A 17 13.19 -1.78 -19.29
N VAL A 18 13.25 -0.64 -19.97
CA VAL A 18 12.23 0.41 -19.83
C VAL A 18 11.02 -0.04 -20.65
N PRO A 19 9.85 -0.22 -20.02
CA PRO A 19 8.68 -0.69 -20.73
C PRO A 19 8.17 0.38 -21.71
N ASP A 20 7.62 -0.07 -22.84
CA ASP A 20 7.07 0.80 -23.87
C ASP A 20 6.07 1.84 -23.33
N ASP A 21 5.97 2.99 -24.00
CA ASP A 21 5.03 4.07 -23.69
C ASP A 21 3.57 3.58 -23.55
N LYS A 22 3.18 2.51 -24.26
CA LYS A 22 1.85 1.90 -24.17
C LYS A 22 1.58 1.25 -22.80
N VAL A 23 2.60 0.62 -22.21
CA VAL A 23 2.51 0.02 -20.88
C VAL A 23 2.42 1.13 -19.83
N ILE A 24 3.15 2.22 -20.01
CA ILE A 24 3.07 3.41 -19.15
C ILE A 24 1.67 4.03 -19.22
N GLU A 25 1.09 4.17 -20.42
CA GLU A 25 -0.27 4.68 -20.61
C GLU A 25 -1.33 3.77 -19.95
N GLU A 26 -1.20 2.45 -20.06
CA GLU A 26 -2.07 1.49 -19.40
C GLU A 26 -2.01 1.62 -17.87
N LEU A 27 -0.80 1.73 -17.31
CA LEU A 27 -0.61 1.94 -15.87
C LEU A 27 -1.22 3.28 -15.41
N VAL A 28 -0.98 4.36 -16.16
CA VAL A 28 -1.58 5.67 -15.85
C VAL A 28 -3.11 5.60 -15.85
N ASN A 29 -3.71 4.89 -16.81
CA ASN A 29 -5.17 4.71 -16.86
C ASN A 29 -5.70 3.86 -15.70
N ILE A 30 -5.01 2.80 -15.29
CA ILE A 30 -5.37 1.99 -14.13
C ILE A 30 -5.35 2.85 -12.86
N PHE A 31 -4.29 3.62 -12.63
CA PHE A 31 -4.18 4.47 -11.44
C PHE A 31 -5.02 5.75 -11.49
N SER A 32 -5.42 6.21 -12.68
CA SER A 32 -6.31 7.37 -12.84
C SER A 32 -7.80 7.02 -12.73
N SER A 33 -8.17 5.75 -12.94
CA SER A 33 -9.58 5.32 -12.98
C SER A 33 -10.15 4.81 -11.65
N GLU A 34 -9.35 4.74 -10.59
CA GLU A 34 -9.85 4.44 -9.22
C GLU A 34 -10.76 5.55 -8.63
N GLY A 35 -11.08 6.60 -9.39
CA GLY A 35 -12.05 7.64 -9.04
C GLY A 35 -13.47 7.49 -9.62
N THR A 36 -13.73 6.57 -10.56
CA THR A 36 -15.04 6.47 -11.24
C THR A 36 -15.79 5.18 -10.95
N ASN A 37 -15.99 4.89 -9.67
CA ASN A 37 -17.14 4.11 -9.20
C ASN A 37 -18.02 4.98 -8.29
N LYS A 38 -18.39 6.19 -8.76
CA LYS A 38 -19.54 6.91 -8.24
C LYS A 38 -20.74 6.65 -9.14
N SER A 39 -21.58 5.71 -8.71
CA SER A 39 -23.00 5.86 -8.95
C SER A 39 -23.48 7.13 -8.24
N SER A 40 -23.78 8.12 -9.07
CA SER A 40 -24.67 9.26 -8.83
C SER A 40 -24.21 10.43 -7.96
N LYS A 41 -24.29 11.59 -8.60
CA LYS A 41 -24.38 12.98 -8.10
C LYS A 41 -23.07 13.67 -7.74
N MET A 42 -22.46 14.14 -8.82
CA MET A 42 -21.83 15.44 -8.98
C MET A 42 -22.69 16.54 -8.34
N ASP A 43 -22.16 17.26 -7.37
CA ASP A 43 -22.41 18.70 -7.23
C ASP A 43 -21.08 19.39 -6.96
N ASN A 44 -20.85 20.46 -7.70
CA ASN A 44 -19.58 21.17 -7.79
C ASN A 44 -19.21 21.84 -6.47
N SER A 45 -17.98 21.62 -6.02
CA SER A 45 -17.28 22.58 -5.18
C SER A 45 -15.80 22.27 -5.25
N ASP A 46 -15.07 23.13 -5.97
CA ASP A 46 -13.62 23.26 -5.94
C ASP A 46 -13.10 23.46 -4.52
N LYS A 47 -12.90 22.35 -3.82
CA LYS A 47 -11.95 22.25 -2.72
C LYS A 47 -11.00 21.14 -3.12
N LEU A 48 -9.79 21.53 -3.49
CA LEU A 48 -8.61 20.68 -3.36
C LEU A 48 -8.55 20.22 -1.91
N ASN A 49 -9.24 19.12 -1.65
CA ASN A 49 -9.32 18.54 -0.34
C ASN A 49 -8.01 17.77 -0.20
N ASN A 50 -6.95 18.44 0.25
CA ASN A 50 -5.77 17.81 0.86
C ASN A 50 -6.13 17.00 2.12
N SER A 51 -7.43 16.73 2.36
CA SER A 51 -7.92 15.62 3.15
C SER A 51 -7.22 14.36 2.68
N ILE A 52 -6.16 13.99 3.38
CA ILE A 52 -5.72 12.59 3.49
C ILE A 52 -6.98 11.81 3.83
N GLU A 53 -7.55 11.15 2.83
CA GLU A 53 -8.79 10.40 2.98
C GLU A 53 -8.50 9.31 4.01
N LEU A 54 -9.07 9.45 5.21
CA LEU A 54 -8.73 8.60 6.34
C LEU A 54 -9.31 7.22 6.08
N LEU A 55 -8.50 6.33 5.51
CA LEU A 55 -8.90 4.95 5.21
C LEU A 55 -8.99 4.15 6.51
N ILE A 56 -10.23 3.87 6.93
CA ILE A 56 -10.50 2.98 8.07
C ILE A 56 -10.44 1.53 7.58
N ILE A 57 -9.44 0.79 8.05
CA ILE A 57 -9.27 -0.64 7.73
C ILE A 57 -9.62 -1.53 8.92
N SER A 58 -10.05 -2.76 8.64
CA SER A 58 -10.30 -3.75 9.70
C SER A 58 -8.99 -4.22 10.34
N ALA A 59 -9.05 -4.66 11.61
CA ALA A 59 -7.89 -5.24 12.30
C ALA A 59 -7.31 -6.45 11.55
N ASN A 60 -8.16 -7.25 10.90
CA ASN A 60 -7.70 -8.40 10.10
C ASN A 60 -6.96 -7.95 8.83
N ALA A 61 -7.46 -6.92 8.14
CA ALA A 61 -6.80 -6.35 6.98
C ALA A 61 -5.44 -5.73 7.37
N ALA A 62 -5.39 -4.99 8.48
CA ALA A 62 -4.14 -4.44 9.02
C ALA A 62 -3.11 -5.53 9.33
N LEU A 63 -3.51 -6.63 9.99
CA LEU A 63 -2.61 -7.76 10.29
C LEU A 63 -2.14 -8.48 9.02
N LYS A 64 -3.00 -8.62 8.00
CA LYS A 64 -2.61 -9.20 6.71
C LYS A 64 -1.56 -8.32 6.02
N ASN A 65 -1.78 -7.01 6.00
CA ASN A 65 -0.84 -6.06 5.39
C ASN A 65 0.51 -6.06 6.13
N LEU A 66 0.52 -6.14 7.46
CA LEU A 66 1.76 -6.24 8.24
C LEU A 66 2.57 -7.50 7.92
N LYS A 67 1.91 -8.63 7.63
CA LYS A 67 2.61 -9.83 7.15
C LYS A 67 3.31 -9.61 5.81
N SER A 68 2.65 -8.91 4.89
CA SER A 68 3.26 -8.56 3.59
C SER A 68 4.46 -7.63 3.77
N ILE A 69 4.33 -6.60 4.60
CA ILE A 69 5.43 -5.68 4.93
C ILE A 69 6.59 -6.44 5.57
N ARG A 70 6.30 -7.34 6.50
CA ARG A 70 7.32 -8.18 7.14
C ARG A 70 8.07 -9.04 6.13
N LEU A 71 7.36 -9.68 5.20
CA LEU A 71 7.98 -10.51 4.16
C LEU A 71 8.89 -9.68 3.26
N PHE A 72 8.45 -8.49 2.87
CA PHE A 72 9.26 -7.54 2.11
C PHE A 72 10.53 -7.12 2.87
N LEU A 73 10.39 -6.74 4.14
CA LEU A 73 11.54 -6.31 4.96
C LEU A 73 12.58 -7.42 5.12
N LEU A 74 12.17 -8.68 5.25
CA LEU A 74 13.09 -9.82 5.37
C LEU A 74 13.99 -10.02 4.14
N GLN A 75 13.66 -9.39 3.00
CA GLN A 75 14.47 -9.44 1.78
C GLN A 75 15.47 -8.29 1.68
N GLN A 76 15.45 -7.34 2.60
CA GLN A 76 16.29 -6.14 2.58
C GLN A 76 17.42 -6.24 3.62
N ASP A 77 18.53 -5.56 3.36
CA ASP A 77 19.62 -5.44 4.32
C ASP A 77 19.30 -4.41 5.42
N GLU A 78 19.87 -4.62 6.62
CA GLU A 78 19.79 -3.70 7.78
C GLU A 78 18.38 -3.32 8.31
N VAL A 79 17.38 -4.21 8.20
CA VAL A 79 15.99 -3.92 8.61
C VAL A 79 15.61 -4.17 10.08
N ASN A 80 16.59 -4.35 10.98
CA ASN A 80 16.31 -4.81 12.35
C ASN A 80 15.35 -3.89 13.14
N GLU A 81 15.48 -2.57 12.98
CA GLU A 81 14.61 -1.62 13.68
C GLU A 81 13.19 -1.60 13.10
N GLN A 82 13.06 -1.69 11.78
CA GLN A 82 11.78 -1.76 11.07
C GLN A 82 11.04 -3.04 11.47
N LEU A 83 11.74 -4.16 11.60
CA LEU A 83 11.17 -5.43 12.04
C LEU A 83 10.65 -5.36 13.49
N LYS A 84 11.36 -4.66 14.39
CA LYS A 84 10.89 -4.40 15.77
C LYS A 84 9.60 -3.58 15.79
N LEU A 85 9.49 -2.58 14.90
CA LEU A 85 8.30 -1.75 14.78
C LEU A 85 7.10 -2.56 14.28
N VAL A 86 7.29 -3.37 13.24
CA VAL A 86 6.24 -4.27 12.72
C VAL A 86 5.74 -5.21 13.82
N ASN A 87 6.66 -5.85 14.56
CA ASN A 87 6.30 -6.73 15.67
C ASN A 87 5.52 -6.02 16.78
N SER A 88 5.88 -4.77 17.08
CA SER A 88 5.19 -3.96 18.08
C SER A 88 3.78 -3.62 17.64
N LEU A 89 3.59 -3.29 16.37
CA LEU A 89 2.29 -2.96 15.80
C LEU A 89 1.37 -4.19 15.71
N GLU A 90 1.90 -5.34 15.30
CA GLU A 90 1.15 -6.61 15.31
C GLU A 90 0.64 -6.97 16.71
N LYS A 91 1.51 -6.84 17.74
CA LYS A 91 1.13 -7.08 19.14
C LYS A 91 0.05 -6.12 19.61
N PHE A 92 0.17 -4.84 19.28
CA PHE A 92 -0.81 -3.82 19.64
C PHE A 92 -2.18 -4.10 19.04
N ILE A 93 -2.24 -4.35 17.73
CA ILE A 93 -3.50 -4.63 17.02
C ILE A 93 -4.13 -5.92 17.54
N SER A 94 -3.34 -6.97 17.75
CA SER A 94 -3.82 -8.25 18.28
C SER A 94 -4.42 -8.11 19.68
N LYS A 95 -3.75 -7.35 20.56
CA LYS A 95 -4.26 -7.08 21.92
C LYS A 95 -5.58 -6.32 21.87
N LYS A 96 -5.68 -5.26 21.04
CA LYS A 96 -6.91 -4.48 20.88
C LYS A 96 -8.06 -5.32 20.32
N LYS A 97 -7.80 -6.18 19.34
CA LYS A 97 -8.80 -7.10 18.78
C LYS A 97 -9.36 -8.04 19.86
N ILE A 98 -8.49 -8.67 20.66
CA ILE A 98 -8.91 -9.58 21.74
C ILE A 98 -9.74 -8.83 22.79
N SER A 99 -9.29 -7.65 23.23
CA SER A 99 -10.03 -6.85 24.21
C SER A 99 -11.41 -6.44 23.71
N SER A 100 -11.54 -6.09 22.43
CA SER A 100 -12.84 -5.77 21.82
C SER A 100 -13.78 -6.98 21.76
N MET A 101 -13.26 -8.18 21.49
CA MET A 101 -14.06 -9.41 21.47
C MET A 101 -14.45 -9.89 22.88
N ALA A 102 -13.64 -9.59 23.90
CA ALA A 102 -13.96 -9.93 25.29
C ALA A 102 -15.09 -9.06 25.86
N GLN A 103 -15.21 -7.81 25.42
CA GLN A 103 -16.28 -6.89 25.84
C GLN A 103 -17.66 -7.28 25.29
N THR A 104 -17.73 -7.97 24.15
CA THR A 104 -19.01 -8.40 23.55
C THR A 104 -19.59 -9.69 24.16
N ASN A 105 -18.85 -10.36 25.05
CA ASN A 105 -19.27 -11.63 25.67
C ASN A 105 -19.76 -11.47 27.12
N ILE A 106 -19.95 -10.23 27.58
CA ILE A 106 -20.55 -9.93 28.88
C ILE A 106 -21.92 -9.32 28.58
N ASP A 107 -22.92 -10.17 28.38
CA ASP A 107 -24.36 -9.89 28.46
C ASP A 107 -25.08 -11.15 28.96
#